data_AF-K6Z5B0-F1
#
_entry.id   AF-K6Z5B0-F1
#
_cell.length_a   1.000
_cell.length_b   1.000
_cell.length_c   1.000
_cell.angle_alpha   90.00
_cell.angle_beta   90.00
_cell.angle_gamma   90.00
#
_symmetry.space_group_name_H-M   'P 1'
#
loop_
_entity.id
_entity.type
_entity.pdbx_description
1 polymer ?
#
loop_
_entity_poly.entity_id
_entity_poly.type
_entity_poly.pdbx_seq_one_letter_code
_entity_poly.pdbx_strand_id
1 'polypeptide(L)'
;MKRSYSPASRRRQSNNSAQHDNIDRQILVLHKAMALKLIARCDLRQQVIETIESRYTNGQLRHGGYLVWSCLMEYIAEQPDVFLQGVLADTAQMRKLRRRTPFVNVLTEQERLHTLNTSLSE
;
A
#
# COMPACT_ATOMS: atom_id res chain seq x y z
N MET A 1 -18.24 24.25 42.01
CA MET A 1 -18.62 24.02 40.60
C MET A 1 -18.14 22.63 40.16
N LYS A 2 -19.04 21.69 39.89
CA LYS A 2 -18.70 20.35 39.39
C LYS A 2 -18.65 20.41 37.85
N ARG A 3 -17.48 20.16 37.25
CA ARG A 3 -17.34 20.02 35.78
C ARG A 3 -17.89 18.65 35.37
N SER A 4 -19.05 18.63 34.73
CA SER A 4 -19.61 17.45 34.08
C SER A 4 -18.76 17.05 32.89
N TYR A 5 -18.24 15.82 32.87
CA TYR A 5 -17.52 15.26 31.73
C TYR A 5 -18.52 14.76 30.68
N SER A 6 -18.55 15.40 29.51
CA SER A 6 -19.39 14.99 28.39
C SER A 6 -18.84 13.71 27.70
N PRO A 7 -19.65 12.68 27.44
CA PRO A 7 -19.20 11.39 26.88
C PRO A 7 -19.04 11.38 25.34
N ALA A 8 -19.23 12.52 24.67
CA ALA A 8 -19.28 12.62 23.20
C ALA A 8 -17.95 12.29 22.50
N SER A 9 -16.81 12.36 23.20
CA SER A 9 -15.47 12.10 22.64
C SER A 9 -15.26 10.64 22.24
N ARG A 10 -15.82 9.68 22.98
CA ARG A 10 -15.54 8.25 22.80
C ARG A 10 -16.18 7.67 21.53
N ARG A 11 -17.36 8.16 21.14
CA ARG A 11 -18.08 7.72 19.92
C ARG A 11 -17.45 8.21 18.62
N ARG A 12 -16.90 9.43 18.59
CA ARG A 12 -16.24 9.98 17.38
C ARG A 12 -14.93 9.27 17.06
N GLN A 13 -14.18 8.83 18.07
CA GLN A 13 -12.89 8.17 17.90
C GLN A 13 -13.01 6.77 17.26
N SER A 14 -14.08 6.04 17.62
CA SER A 14 -14.38 4.69 17.10
C SER A 14 -14.78 4.65 15.62
N ASN A 15 -15.43 5.71 15.10
CA ASN A 15 -15.84 5.74 13.70
C ASN A 15 -14.67 6.00 12.76
N ASN A 16 -13.70 6.83 13.19
CA ASN A 16 -12.49 7.07 12.42
C ASN A 16 -11.63 5.81 12.29
N SER A 17 -11.47 5.02 13.37
CA SER A 17 -10.68 3.79 13.31
C SER A 17 -11.25 2.78 12.31
N ALA A 18 -12.58 2.57 12.31
CA ALA A 18 -13.23 1.66 11.37
C ALA A 18 -13.08 2.09 9.90
N GLN A 19 -13.15 3.40 9.62
CA GLN A 19 -12.91 3.94 8.28
C GLN A 19 -11.45 3.77 7.84
N HIS A 20 -10.50 4.06 8.73
CA HIS A 20 -9.07 3.85 8.47
C HIS A 20 -8.75 2.38 8.18
N ASP A 21 -9.35 1.46 8.93
CA ASP A 21 -9.17 0.02 8.72
C ASP A 21 -9.74 -0.43 7.36
N ASN A 22 -10.89 0.14 6.93
CA ASN A 22 -11.46 -0.16 5.62
C ASN A 22 -10.54 0.32 4.48
N ILE A 23 -9.98 1.53 4.61
CA ILE A 23 -9.01 2.07 3.64
C ILE A 23 -7.77 1.17 3.55
N ASP A 24 -7.22 0.74 4.69
CA ASP A 24 -6.05 -0.13 4.70
C ASP A 24 -6.33 -1.50 4.05
N ARG A 25 -7.53 -2.05 4.24
CA ARG A 25 -7.97 -3.27 3.55
C ARG A 25 -8.04 -3.07 2.04
N GLN A 26 -8.67 -2.00 1.56
CA GLN A 26 -8.73 -1.68 0.13
C GLN A 26 -7.33 -1.51 -0.46
N ILE A 27 -6.45 -0.78 0.24
CA ILE A 27 -5.05 -0.60 -0.17
C ILE A 27 -4.32 -1.94 -0.26
N LEU A 28 -4.54 -2.85 0.70
CA LEU A 28 -3.91 -4.18 0.70
C LEU A 28 -4.37 -5.02 -0.50
N VAL A 29 -5.67 -5.06 -0.80
CA VAL A 29 -6.22 -5.76 -1.97
C VAL A 29 -5.61 -5.22 -3.26
N LEU A 30 -5.58 -3.88 -3.40
CA LEU A 30 -4.97 -3.23 -4.57
C LEU A 30 -3.48 -3.57 -4.71
N HIS A 31 -2.74 -3.61 -3.61
CA HIS A 31 -1.32 -3.98 -3.63
C HIS A 31 -1.10 -5.42 -4.03
N LYS A 32 -1.98 -6.35 -3.63
CA LYS A 32 -1.91 -7.74 -4.08
C LYS A 32 -2.05 -7.81 -5.60
N ALA A 33 -3.03 -7.12 -6.17
CA ALA A 33 -3.22 -7.07 -7.63
C ALA A 33 -2.02 -6.42 -8.35
N MET A 34 -1.50 -5.30 -7.84
CA MET A 34 -0.30 -4.64 -8.40
C MET A 34 0.91 -5.57 -8.38
N ALA A 35 1.18 -6.23 -7.24
CA ALA A 35 2.32 -7.13 -7.08
C ALA A 35 2.24 -8.32 -8.04
N LEU A 36 1.07 -8.96 -8.13
CA LEU A 36 0.84 -10.06 -9.08
C LEU A 36 1.06 -9.61 -10.52
N LYS A 37 0.59 -8.40 -10.87
CA LYS A 37 0.81 -7.84 -12.21
C LYS A 37 2.30 -7.58 -12.49
N LEU A 38 3.05 -7.04 -11.54
CA LEU A 38 4.50 -6.81 -11.69
C LEU A 38 5.32 -8.11 -11.78
N ILE A 39 4.89 -9.17 -11.08
CA ILE A 39 5.47 -10.51 -11.24
C ILE A 39 5.25 -10.99 -12.67
N ALA A 40 4.01 -10.93 -13.17
CA ALA A 40 3.64 -11.42 -14.49
C ALA A 40 4.18 -10.55 -15.66
N ARG A 41 4.41 -9.26 -15.44
CA ARG A 41 4.79 -8.28 -16.46
C ARG A 41 6.08 -7.58 -16.11
N CYS A 42 7.20 -8.14 -16.58
CA CYS A 42 8.52 -7.59 -16.33
C CYS A 42 8.75 -6.22 -16.97
N ASP A 43 8.04 -5.89 -18.05
CA ASP A 43 8.07 -4.60 -18.75
C ASP A 43 7.66 -3.42 -17.86
N LEU A 44 6.84 -3.68 -16.82
CA LEU A 44 6.35 -2.64 -15.91
C LEU A 44 7.34 -2.34 -14.76
N ARG A 45 8.34 -3.19 -14.54
CA ARG A 45 9.24 -3.10 -13.36
C ARG A 45 10.14 -1.87 -13.42
N GLN A 46 10.65 -1.55 -14.62
CA GLN A 46 11.55 -0.42 -14.83
C GLN A 46 10.91 0.91 -14.44
N GLN A 47 9.66 1.14 -14.85
CA GLN A 47 8.89 2.33 -14.45
C GLN A 47 8.74 2.46 -12.93
N VAL A 48 8.53 1.35 -12.23
CA VAL A 48 8.42 1.35 -10.76
C VAL A 48 9.75 1.72 -10.12
N ILE A 49 10.85 1.17 -10.60
CA ILE A 49 12.22 1.49 -10.13
C ILE A 49 12.50 2.98 -10.33
N GLU A 50 12.22 3.53 -11.52
CA GLU A 50 12.37 4.96 -11.81
C GLU A 50 11.49 5.84 -10.92
N THR A 51 10.28 5.38 -10.59
CA THR A 51 9.40 6.09 -9.66
C THR A 51 9.97 6.11 -8.24
N ILE A 52 10.57 5.00 -7.77
CA ILE A 52 11.23 4.92 -6.47
C ILE A 52 12.40 5.91 -6.42
N GLU A 53 13.28 5.88 -7.42
CA GLU A 53 14.45 6.76 -7.52
C GLU A 53 14.06 8.24 -7.62
N SER A 54 13.09 8.56 -8.49
CA SER A 54 12.59 9.93 -8.64
C SER A 54 11.99 10.47 -7.35
N ARG A 55 11.18 9.68 -6.64
CA ARG A 55 10.61 10.13 -5.36
C ARG A 55 11.66 10.28 -4.27
N TYR A 56 12.70 9.44 -4.26
CA TYR A 56 13.78 9.56 -3.29
C TYR A 56 14.61 10.81 -3.55
N THR A 57 15.07 11.01 -4.78
CA THR A 57 15.87 12.18 -5.19
C THR A 57 15.11 13.50 -5.01
N ASN A 58 13.80 13.50 -5.22
CA ASN A 58 12.93 14.68 -4.99
C ASN A 58 12.45 14.84 -3.53
N GLY A 59 12.93 14.02 -2.58
CA GLY A 59 12.56 14.11 -1.16
C GLY A 59 11.12 13.70 -0.82
N GLN A 60 10.40 13.09 -1.75
CA GLN A 60 9.02 12.60 -1.58
C GLN A 60 8.95 11.22 -0.91
N LEU A 61 10.06 10.48 -0.92
CA LEU A 61 10.28 9.20 -0.26
C LEU A 61 11.46 9.32 0.72
N ARG A 62 11.25 8.95 1.98
CA ARG A 62 12.31 8.93 2.98
C ARG A 62 13.24 7.74 2.75
N HIS A 63 14.50 7.85 3.17
CA HIS A 63 15.53 6.82 3.03
C HIS A 63 15.07 5.41 3.46
N GLY A 64 14.41 5.26 4.60
CA GLY A 64 13.91 3.95 5.04
C GLY A 64 12.83 3.35 4.13
N GLY A 65 12.00 4.19 3.49
CA GLY A 65 11.04 3.72 2.49
C GLY A 65 11.70 3.39 1.16
N TYR A 66 12.72 4.17 0.78
CA TYR A 66 13.56 3.90 -0.39
C TYR A 66 14.20 2.50 -0.30
N LEU A 67 14.92 2.22 0.78
CA LEU A 67 15.55 0.91 1.00
C LEU A 67 14.55 -0.24 0.92
N VAL A 68 13.41 -0.13 1.60
CA VAL A 68 12.41 -1.21 1.61
C VAL A 68 11.87 -1.48 0.21
N TRP A 69 11.48 -0.44 -0.55
CA TRP A 69 10.92 -0.65 -1.88
C TRP A 69 11.96 -1.15 -2.88
N SER A 70 13.19 -0.62 -2.84
CA SER A 70 14.27 -1.08 -3.72
C SER A 70 14.62 -2.54 -3.44
N CYS A 71 14.81 -2.93 -2.17
CA CYS A 71 15.09 -4.32 -1.83
C CYS A 71 13.95 -5.27 -2.24
N LEU A 72 12.68 -4.86 -2.09
CA LEU A 72 11.57 -5.69 -2.57
C LEU A 72 11.64 -5.90 -4.09
N MET A 73 11.94 -4.85 -4.85
CA MET A 73 12.05 -4.95 -6.31
C MET A 73 13.22 -5.84 -6.77
N GLU A 74 14.27 -6.02 -5.97
CA GLU A 74 15.36 -6.95 -6.28
C GLU A 74 14.89 -8.42 -6.25
N TYR A 75 13.98 -8.77 -5.33
CA TYR A 75 13.48 -10.15 -5.22
C TYR A 75 12.52 -10.55 -6.35
N ILE A 76 11.92 -9.61 -7.07
CA ILE A 76 10.78 -9.90 -7.95
C ILE A 76 11.08 -10.86 -9.11
N ALA A 77 12.34 -10.93 -9.55
CA ALA A 77 12.75 -11.80 -10.66
C ALA A 77 13.00 -13.24 -10.20
N GLU A 78 13.82 -13.40 -9.16
CA GLU A 78 14.31 -14.71 -8.71
C GLU A 78 13.45 -15.32 -7.60
N GLN A 79 12.80 -14.49 -6.80
CA GLN A 79 12.05 -14.88 -5.61
C GLN A 79 10.70 -14.12 -5.53
N PRO A 80 9.80 -14.32 -6.52
CA PRO A 80 8.53 -13.59 -6.60
C PRO A 80 7.64 -13.80 -5.37
N ASP A 81 7.73 -14.95 -4.70
CA ASP A 81 7.01 -15.21 -3.46
C ASP A 81 7.51 -14.34 -2.30
N VAL A 82 8.83 -14.13 -2.19
CA VAL A 82 9.43 -13.24 -1.19
C VAL A 82 9.01 -11.80 -1.44
N PHE A 83 9.03 -11.36 -2.71
CA PHE A 83 8.51 -10.05 -3.11
C PHE A 83 7.04 -9.88 -2.69
N LEU A 84 6.18 -10.84 -3.05
CA LEU A 84 4.75 -10.77 -2.76
C LEU A 84 4.49 -10.73 -1.25
N GLN A 85 5.13 -11.61 -0.47
CA GLN A 85 5.01 -11.63 0.99
C GLN A 85 5.48 -10.32 1.61
N GLY A 86 6.60 -9.77 1.13
CA GLY A 86 7.14 -8.50 1.61
C GLY A 86 6.21 -7.31 1.35
N VAL A 87 5.65 -7.21 0.14
CA VAL A 87 4.67 -6.16 -0.21
C VAL A 87 3.41 -6.26 0.66
N LEU A 88 2.94 -7.47 0.92
CA LEU A 88 1.70 -7.75 1.64
C LEU A 88 1.86 -7.89 3.16
N ALA A 89 3.09 -7.80 3.67
CA ALA A 89 3.37 -8.01 5.09
C ALA A 89 2.47 -7.13 5.99
N ASP A 90 1.88 -7.76 7.01
CA ASP A 90 0.95 -7.09 7.92
C ASP A 90 1.67 -6.44 9.10
N THR A 91 2.58 -5.51 8.78
CA THR A 91 3.32 -4.73 9.78
C THR A 91 2.88 -3.27 9.76
N ALA A 92 2.98 -2.59 10.90
CA ALA A 92 2.64 -1.16 11.00
C ALA A 92 3.49 -0.30 10.03
N GLN A 93 4.75 -0.68 9.79
CA GLN A 93 5.63 -0.04 8.81
C GLN A 93 5.11 -0.24 7.38
N MET A 94 4.79 -1.48 6.98
CA MET A 94 4.32 -1.75 5.62
C MET A 94 2.94 -1.17 5.33
N ARG A 95 2.01 -1.14 6.31
CA ARG A 95 0.74 -0.40 6.15
C ARG A 95 0.99 1.08 5.83
N LYS A 96 1.91 1.74 6.54
CA LYS A 96 2.28 3.14 6.26
C LYS A 96 2.93 3.31 4.90
N LEU A 97 3.80 2.39 4.49
CA LEU A 97 4.47 2.43 3.19
C LEU A 97 3.48 2.24 2.05
N ARG A 98 2.54 1.28 2.14
CA ARG A 98 1.51 1.06 1.11
C ARG A 98 0.63 2.28 0.85
N ARG A 99 0.33 3.09 1.87
CA ARG A 99 -0.39 4.38 1.70
C ARG A 99 0.36 5.41 0.85
N ARG A 100 1.68 5.25 0.67
CA ARG A 100 2.55 6.13 -0.14
C ARG A 100 3.33 5.34 -1.19
N THR A 101 2.70 4.30 -1.73
CA THR A 101 3.33 3.32 -2.63
C THR A 101 3.91 3.94 -3.90
N PRO A 102 5.07 3.45 -4.38
CA PRO A 102 5.62 3.81 -5.69
C PRO A 102 4.95 3.08 -6.86
N PHE A 103 4.03 2.14 -6.62
CA PHE A 103 3.35 1.33 -7.65
C PHE A 103 2.25 2.11 -8.42
N VAL A 104 2.51 3.38 -8.74
CA VAL A 104 1.57 4.22 -9.49
C VAL A 104 1.49 3.75 -10.94
N ASN A 105 0.28 3.85 -11.51
CA ASN A 105 -0.02 3.44 -12.89
C ASN A 105 0.28 1.96 -13.22
N VAL A 106 0.52 1.11 -12.20
CA VAL A 106 0.65 -0.34 -12.40
C VAL A 106 -0.70 -0.95 -12.79
N LEU A 107 -1.77 -0.54 -12.10
CA LEU A 107 -3.14 -0.86 -12.48
C LEU A 107 -3.73 0.26 -13.34
N THR A 108 -4.47 -0.12 -14.38
CA THR A 108 -5.39 0.78 -15.06
C THR A 108 -6.58 1.09 -14.17
N GLU A 109 -7.35 2.12 -14.52
CA GLU A 109 -8.56 2.45 -13.77
C GLU A 109 -9.58 1.30 -13.79
N GLN A 110 -9.72 0.61 -14.92
CA GLN A 110 -10.60 -0.55 -15.04
C GLN A 110 -10.17 -1.70 -14.13
N GLU A 111 -8.86 -2.01 -14.09
CA GLU A 111 -8.31 -3.05 -13.22
C GLU A 111 -8.47 -2.68 -11.74
N ARG A 112 -8.30 -1.40 -11.39
CA ARG A 112 -8.48 -0.90 -10.02
C ARG A 112 -9.93 -1.10 -9.55
N LEU A 113 -10.90 -0.70 -10.36
CA LEU A 113 -12.33 -0.86 -10.04
C LEU A 113 -12.72 -2.34 -9.97
N HIS A 114 -12.27 -3.15 -10.94
CA HIS A 114 -12.50 -4.59 -10.93
C HIS A 114 -11.97 -5.25 -9.66
N THR A 115 -10.72 -4.93 -9.29
CA THR A 115 -10.07 -5.47 -8.08
C THR A 115 -10.87 -5.15 -6.82
N LEU A 116 -11.32 -3.91 -6.65
CA LEU A 116 -12.10 -3.49 -5.48
C LEU A 116 -13.46 -4.19 -5.44
N ASN A 117 -14.17 -4.28 -6.57
CA ASN A 117 -15.51 -4.88 -6.61
C ASN A 117 -15.50 -6.39 -6.36
N THR A 118 -14.53 -7.11 -6.91
CA THR A 118 -14.40 -8.56 -6.68
C THR A 118 -14.11 -8.83 -5.20
N SER A 119 -13.22 -8.06 -4.58
CA SER A 119 -12.88 -8.22 -3.15
C SER A 119 -13.99 -7.87 -2.16
N LEU A 120 -15.01 -7.13 -2.61
CA LEU A 120 -16.20 -6.81 -1.80
C LEU A 120 -17.30 -7.88 -1.92
N SER A 121 -17.16 -8.80 -2.88
CA SER A 121 -18.13 -9.85 -3.18
C SER A 121 -17.73 -11.23 -2.63
N GLU A 122 -16.51 -11.35 -2.06
CA GLU A 122 -15.97 -12.54 -1.38
C GLU A 122 -16.13 -12.45 0.14
#